data_AF-A0A924HUB9-F1
#
_entry.id   AF-A0A924HUB9-F1
#
_cell.length_a   1.000
_cell.length_b   1.000
_cell.length_c   1.000
_cell.angle_alpha   90.00
_cell.angle_beta   90.00
_cell.angle_gamma   90.00
#
_symmetry.space_group_name_H-M   'P 1'
#
loop_
_entity.id
_entity.type
_entity.pdbx_description
1 polymer ?
#
loop_
_entity_poly.entity_id
_entity_poly.type
_entity_poly.pdbx_seq_one_letter_code
_entity_poly.pdbx_strand_id
1 'polypeptide(L)'
;MSKNPRTEVFFPVVQTPADTDYVPLPTRDAAMIAMFEGRPRGIRIAWQQKVGSEAAARAFGTIKDIGSEQDIREAADFFATTAIGTAHHAFLQREGDDVMYHRAKLPKMVNAEADYYTSQEELIEEAASGLRYAADLADAIETGVLEGSPVHRMNERLGRSLARTGLTLAVISQNVSSERDDMVGMQYLAWQAGQGAYTRTVELSGRIGARPTIAQLADEQSPLRRYMNDDPDSVSDDVYRLIVYEVESQTP
;
A
#
# COMPACT_ATOMS: atom_id res chain seq x y z
N MET A 1 4.06 5.90 -31.36
CA MET A 1 3.42 5.70 -30.04
C MET A 1 2.13 4.90 -30.22
N SER A 2 1.75 4.08 -29.23
CA SER A 2 0.48 3.33 -29.24
C SER A 2 -0.69 4.29 -29.43
N LYS A 3 -1.68 3.93 -30.25
CA LYS A 3 -2.91 4.71 -30.41
C LYS A 3 -3.90 4.55 -29.24
N ASN A 4 -3.67 3.55 -28.38
CA ASN A 4 -4.56 3.23 -27.27
C ASN A 4 -3.94 3.67 -25.93
N PRO A 5 -4.74 4.28 -25.03
CA PRO A 5 -4.28 4.68 -23.70
C PRO A 5 -3.92 3.45 -22.85
N ARG A 6 -2.89 3.57 -22.02
CA ARG A 6 -2.43 2.48 -21.13
C ARG A 6 -3.30 2.42 -19.87
N THR A 7 -4.30 1.56 -19.84
CA THR A 7 -5.23 1.52 -18.70
C THR A 7 -4.76 0.68 -17.51
N GLU A 8 -3.64 -0.05 -17.65
CA GLU A 8 -3.20 -1.06 -16.70
C GLU A 8 -1.67 -1.07 -16.53
N VAL A 9 -1.22 -1.44 -15.33
CA VAL A 9 0.17 -1.82 -15.02
C VAL A 9 0.22 -3.34 -14.81
N PHE A 10 1.29 -3.95 -15.31
CA PHE A 10 1.57 -5.37 -15.14
C PHE A 10 2.57 -5.55 -14.01
N PHE A 11 2.15 -6.23 -12.95
CA PHE A 11 3.05 -6.64 -11.88
C PHE A 11 3.43 -8.11 -12.10
N PRO A 12 4.73 -8.44 -12.19
CA PRO A 12 5.15 -9.83 -12.27
C PRO A 12 4.79 -10.56 -10.98
N VAL A 13 4.32 -11.80 -11.12
CA VAL A 13 3.92 -12.62 -9.97
C VAL A 13 5.10 -13.33 -9.33
N VAL A 14 6.07 -13.72 -10.16
CA VAL A 14 7.32 -14.33 -9.72
C VAL A 14 8.29 -13.20 -9.40
N GLN A 15 8.64 -13.04 -8.12
CA GLN A 15 9.79 -12.23 -7.72
C GLN A 15 10.91 -13.10 -7.13
N THR A 16 12.10 -12.82 -7.61
CA THR A 16 13.42 -13.12 -7.05
C THR A 16 13.59 -12.48 -5.66
N PRO A 17 14.13 -13.12 -4.60
CA PRO A 17 14.24 -14.52 -4.16
C PRO A 17 13.10 -14.93 -3.16
N ALA A 18 13.05 -16.19 -2.76
CA ALA A 18 12.05 -16.75 -1.81
C ALA A 18 12.04 -16.13 -0.39
N ASP A 19 12.94 -15.19 -0.08
CA ASP A 19 13.21 -14.69 1.27
C ASP A 19 12.70 -13.27 1.55
N THR A 20 11.99 -12.62 0.60
CA THR A 20 11.52 -11.24 0.80
C THR A 20 10.16 -11.11 1.47
N ASP A 21 9.47 -12.21 1.77
CA ASP A 21 8.16 -12.14 2.40
C ASP A 21 8.29 -11.71 3.86
N TYR A 22 7.56 -10.66 4.24
CA TYR A 22 7.49 -10.28 5.64
C TYR A 22 6.74 -11.35 6.44
N VAL A 23 7.46 -12.01 7.32
CA VAL A 23 6.92 -12.90 8.34
C VAL A 23 7.29 -12.32 9.70
N PRO A 24 6.31 -12.08 10.59
CA PRO A 24 6.60 -11.50 11.89
C PRO A 24 7.52 -12.42 12.70
N LEU A 25 8.67 -11.89 13.12
CA LEU A 25 9.64 -12.65 13.91
C LEU A 25 9.06 -12.99 15.29
N PRO A 26 9.43 -14.13 15.91
CA PRO A 26 9.06 -14.41 17.29
C PRO A 26 9.41 -13.24 18.21
N THR A 27 8.42 -12.75 18.96
CA THR A 27 8.62 -11.64 19.90
C THR A 27 9.02 -12.18 21.27
N ARG A 28 9.82 -11.40 22.01
CA ARG A 28 10.14 -11.65 23.43
C ARG A 28 9.30 -10.79 24.37
N ASP A 29 8.47 -9.90 23.84
CA ASP A 29 7.58 -9.06 24.61
C ASP A 29 6.45 -9.89 25.23
N ALA A 30 6.38 -9.89 26.56
CA ALA A 30 5.40 -10.64 27.33
C ALA A 30 3.96 -10.20 27.03
N ALA A 31 3.72 -8.91 26.75
CA ALA A 31 2.39 -8.40 26.42
C ALA A 31 1.92 -8.94 25.07
N MET A 32 2.79 -8.87 24.06
CA MET A 32 2.52 -9.42 22.72
C MET A 32 2.38 -10.95 22.73
N ILE A 33 3.18 -11.66 23.53
CA ILE A 33 3.02 -13.11 23.73
C ILE A 33 1.63 -13.40 24.32
N ALA A 34 1.26 -12.71 25.41
CA ALA A 34 -0.04 -12.91 26.06
C ALA A 34 -1.23 -12.58 25.14
N MET A 35 -1.09 -11.56 24.28
CA MET A 35 -2.12 -11.16 23.32
C MET A 35 -2.46 -12.28 22.32
N PHE A 36 -1.45 -13.03 21.88
CA PHE A 36 -1.60 -14.07 20.86
C PHE A 36 -1.55 -15.51 21.39
N GLU A 37 -1.36 -15.69 22.70
CA GLU A 37 -1.38 -17.02 23.32
C GLU A 37 -2.73 -17.71 23.10
N GLY A 38 -2.69 -18.97 22.63
CA GLY A 38 -3.89 -19.77 22.35
C GLY A 38 -4.71 -19.32 21.13
N ARG A 39 -4.28 -18.30 20.39
CA ARG A 39 -4.97 -17.80 19.19
C ARG A 39 -4.62 -18.62 17.92
N PRO A 40 -5.45 -18.58 16.86
CA PRO A 40 -5.19 -19.31 15.62
C PRO A 40 -3.88 -18.91 14.93
N ARG A 41 -3.28 -19.85 14.19
CA ARG A 41 -2.09 -19.58 13.38
C ARG A 41 -2.39 -18.48 12.35
N GLY A 42 -1.47 -17.51 12.23
CA GLY A 42 -1.62 -16.40 11.28
C GLY A 42 -2.39 -15.19 11.84
N ILE A 43 -2.93 -15.27 13.06
CA ILE A 43 -3.61 -14.13 13.69
C ILE A 43 -2.70 -12.89 13.81
N ARG A 44 -1.42 -13.07 14.13
CA ARG A 44 -0.51 -11.93 14.33
C ARG A 44 -0.35 -11.11 13.05
N ILE A 45 -0.15 -11.76 11.90
CA ILE A 45 -0.03 -11.02 10.64
C ILE A 45 -1.36 -10.38 10.23
N ALA A 46 -2.50 -11.01 10.54
CA ALA A 46 -3.81 -10.41 10.29
C ALA A 46 -4.04 -9.16 11.16
N TRP A 47 -3.72 -9.23 12.45
CA TRP A 47 -3.76 -8.08 13.36
C TRP A 47 -2.83 -6.94 12.92
N GLN A 48 -1.58 -7.26 12.57
CA GLN A 48 -0.62 -6.27 12.06
C GLN A 48 -1.10 -5.62 10.76
N GLN A 49 -1.67 -6.40 9.84
CA GLN A 49 -2.26 -5.89 8.61
C GLN A 49 -3.41 -4.92 8.90
N LYS A 50 -4.28 -5.24 9.86
CA LYS A 50 -5.35 -4.34 10.30
C LYS A 50 -4.79 -3.04 10.87
N VAL A 51 -3.96 -3.11 11.91
CA VAL A 51 -3.39 -1.93 12.58
C VAL A 51 -2.65 -1.04 11.57
N GLY A 52 -1.82 -1.64 10.72
CA GLY A 52 -1.10 -0.90 9.68
C GLY A 52 -2.04 -0.24 8.67
N SER A 53 -3.11 -0.92 8.24
CA SER A 53 -4.05 -0.39 7.23
C SER A 53 -4.91 0.74 7.79
N GLU A 54 -5.38 0.58 9.03
CA GLU A 54 -6.08 1.64 9.76
C GLU A 54 -5.17 2.85 9.97
N ALA A 55 -3.91 2.63 10.40
CA ALA A 55 -2.95 3.72 10.59
C ALA A 55 -2.66 4.44 9.27
N ALA A 56 -2.47 3.70 8.17
CA ALA A 56 -2.28 4.29 6.85
C ALA A 56 -3.48 5.14 6.41
N ALA A 57 -4.70 4.64 6.61
CA ALA A 57 -5.93 5.36 6.25
C ALA A 57 -6.13 6.63 7.08
N ARG A 58 -5.87 6.58 8.39
CA ARG A 58 -5.98 7.75 9.29
C ARG A 58 -4.88 8.77 9.05
N ALA A 59 -3.62 8.33 8.94
CA ALA A 59 -2.49 9.21 8.70
C ALA A 59 -2.64 9.94 7.36
N PHE A 60 -2.93 9.23 6.27
CA PHE A 60 -3.17 9.88 4.98
C PHE A 60 -4.40 10.81 5.02
N GLY A 61 -5.46 10.40 5.72
CA GLY A 61 -6.66 11.22 5.95
C GLY A 61 -6.34 12.55 6.64
N THR A 62 -5.56 12.53 7.71
CA THR A 62 -5.13 13.74 8.40
C THR A 62 -4.18 14.58 7.54
N ILE A 63 -3.20 13.96 6.86
CA ILE A 63 -2.25 14.68 5.98
C ILE A 63 -2.98 15.40 4.84
N LYS A 64 -4.00 14.77 4.23
CA LYS A 64 -4.76 15.46 3.17
C LYS A 64 -5.55 16.67 3.68
N ASP A 65 -5.95 16.68 4.94
CA ASP A 65 -6.81 17.73 5.51
C ASP A 65 -5.99 18.91 6.05
N ILE A 66 -4.80 18.66 6.62
CA ILE A 66 -4.00 19.70 7.31
C ILE A 66 -2.55 19.80 6.85
N GLY A 67 -2.06 18.86 6.02
CA GLY A 67 -0.67 18.83 5.56
C GLY A 67 -0.41 19.78 4.39
N SER A 68 0.87 20.02 4.11
CA SER A 68 1.29 20.73 2.90
C SER A 68 1.15 19.86 1.64
N GLU A 69 1.19 20.46 0.45
CA GLU A 69 1.25 19.70 -0.80
C GLU A 69 2.44 18.74 -0.85
N GLN A 70 3.57 19.12 -0.23
CA GLN A 70 4.75 18.27 -0.15
C GLN A 70 4.51 17.06 0.76
N ASP A 71 3.89 17.26 1.94
CA ASP A 71 3.56 16.16 2.86
C ASP A 71 2.61 15.15 2.21
N ILE A 72 1.62 15.63 1.46
CA ILE A 72 0.69 14.79 0.70
C ILE A 72 1.46 13.93 -0.31
N ARG A 73 2.41 14.52 -1.03
CA ARG A 73 3.19 13.80 -2.06
C ARG A 73 4.14 12.77 -1.46
N GLU A 74 4.78 13.09 -0.35
CA GLU A 74 5.68 12.17 0.37
C GLU A 74 4.90 11.02 1.01
N ALA A 75 3.78 11.32 1.68
CA ALA A 75 2.89 10.30 2.21
C ALA A 75 2.33 9.40 1.10
N ALA A 76 1.95 10.01 -0.04
CA ALA A 76 1.48 9.25 -1.19
C ALA A 76 2.57 8.33 -1.76
N ASP A 77 3.83 8.77 -1.82
CA ASP A 77 4.93 7.90 -2.27
C ASP A 77 5.16 6.71 -1.34
N PHE A 78 5.19 6.99 -0.03
CA PHE A 78 5.36 5.99 1.00
C PHE A 78 4.22 4.95 0.99
N PHE A 79 2.97 5.41 0.97
CA PHE A 79 1.81 4.53 0.93
C PHE A 79 1.65 3.82 -0.41
N ALA A 80 2.05 4.41 -1.53
CA ALA A 80 2.11 3.70 -2.81
C ALA A 80 3.05 2.50 -2.72
N THR A 81 4.25 2.73 -2.18
CA THR A 81 5.31 1.72 -2.05
C THR A 81 4.87 0.55 -1.18
N THR A 82 4.27 0.84 -0.02
CA THR A 82 3.80 -0.18 0.94
C THR A 82 2.50 -0.85 0.51
N ALA A 83 1.59 -0.15 -0.17
CA ALA A 83 0.36 -0.72 -0.71
C ALA A 83 0.66 -1.69 -1.86
N ILE A 84 1.56 -1.34 -2.79
CA ILE A 84 2.01 -2.24 -3.86
C ILE A 84 2.69 -3.47 -3.25
N GLY A 85 3.55 -3.28 -2.25
CA GLY A 85 4.21 -4.41 -1.59
C GLY A 85 3.22 -5.34 -0.87
N THR A 86 2.22 -4.77 -0.19
CA THR A 86 1.15 -5.55 0.46
C THR A 86 0.28 -6.29 -0.56
N ALA A 87 -0.08 -5.64 -1.67
CA ALA A 87 -0.83 -6.26 -2.75
C ALA A 87 -0.11 -7.49 -3.32
N HIS A 88 1.23 -7.46 -3.34
CA HIS A 88 2.01 -8.60 -3.76
C HIS A 88 1.81 -9.84 -2.88
N HIS A 89 1.77 -9.70 -1.56
CA HIS A 89 1.57 -10.84 -0.67
C HIS A 89 0.11 -11.30 -0.58
N ALA A 90 -0.82 -10.35 -0.53
CA ALA A 90 -2.24 -10.65 -0.34
C ALA A 90 -2.87 -11.30 -1.59
N PHE A 91 -2.39 -10.91 -2.77
CA PHE A 91 -2.97 -11.27 -4.06
C PHE A 91 -1.95 -11.87 -5.02
N LEU A 92 -0.86 -11.18 -5.36
CA LEU A 92 -0.02 -11.56 -6.50
C LEU A 92 0.62 -12.95 -6.31
N GLN A 93 1.33 -13.19 -5.22
CA GLN A 93 2.13 -14.40 -5.04
C GLN A 93 1.33 -15.71 -4.98
N ARG A 94 0.04 -15.66 -4.63
CA ARG A 94 -0.80 -16.86 -4.46
C ARG A 94 -1.25 -17.49 -5.77
N GLU A 95 -1.23 -16.74 -6.87
CA GLU A 95 -1.60 -17.22 -8.21
C GLU A 95 -0.36 -17.41 -9.10
N GLY A 96 0.85 -17.44 -8.52
CA GLY A 96 2.11 -17.55 -9.27
C GLY A 96 2.30 -18.85 -10.04
N ASP A 97 1.56 -19.88 -9.68
CA ASP A 97 1.49 -21.14 -10.44
C ASP A 97 0.54 -21.04 -11.65
N ASP A 98 -0.40 -20.08 -11.64
CA ASP A 98 -1.46 -19.94 -12.63
C ASP A 98 -1.18 -18.83 -13.67
N VAL A 99 -0.52 -17.74 -13.27
CA VAL A 99 -0.26 -16.57 -14.16
C VAL A 99 1.10 -15.92 -13.91
N MET A 100 1.76 -15.46 -14.99
CA MET A 100 3.05 -14.77 -14.92
C MET A 100 2.96 -13.30 -14.47
N TYR A 101 1.83 -12.64 -14.73
CA TYR A 101 1.59 -11.25 -14.39
C TYR A 101 0.15 -11.02 -13.93
N HIS A 102 -0.05 -10.15 -12.95
CA HIS A 102 -1.36 -9.55 -12.70
C HIS A 102 -1.45 -8.14 -13.22
N ARG A 103 -2.68 -7.76 -13.53
CA ARG A 103 -3.03 -6.45 -14.05
C ARG A 103 -3.72 -5.66 -12.96
N ALA A 104 -3.19 -4.48 -12.68
CA ALA A 104 -3.85 -3.49 -11.84
C ALA A 104 -4.27 -2.31 -12.71
N LYS A 105 -5.50 -1.84 -12.51
CA LYS A 105 -6.05 -0.71 -13.26
C LYS A 105 -5.44 0.58 -12.75
N LEU A 106 -5.02 1.42 -13.68
CA LEU A 106 -4.62 2.81 -13.40
C LEU A 106 -5.86 3.68 -13.15
N PRO A 107 -5.72 4.77 -12.38
CA PRO A 107 -6.76 5.80 -12.37
C PRO A 107 -6.92 6.36 -13.79
N LYS A 108 -8.16 6.72 -14.13
CA LYS A 108 -8.43 7.43 -15.38
C LYS A 108 -8.01 8.88 -15.19
N MET A 109 -7.18 9.41 -16.08
CA MET A 109 -6.71 10.80 -15.99
C MET A 109 -7.54 11.76 -16.85
N VAL A 110 -8.15 11.25 -17.92
CA VAL A 110 -8.96 12.03 -18.85
C VAL A 110 -10.21 11.23 -19.19
N ASN A 111 -11.36 11.89 -19.07
CA ASN A 111 -12.62 11.41 -19.61
C ASN A 111 -12.90 12.18 -20.91
N ALA A 112 -12.55 11.58 -22.05
CA ALA A 112 -12.70 12.18 -23.36
C ALA A 112 -14.16 12.47 -23.75
N GLU A 113 -15.12 11.70 -23.21
CA GLU A 113 -16.55 11.91 -23.50
C GLU A 113 -17.10 13.15 -22.80
N ALA A 114 -16.55 13.49 -21.63
CA ALA A 114 -16.96 14.64 -20.82
C ALA A 114 -16.01 15.84 -20.92
N ASP A 115 -14.97 15.75 -21.76
CA ASP A 115 -13.85 16.71 -21.83
C ASP A 115 -13.31 17.10 -20.45
N TYR A 116 -13.13 16.09 -19.60
CA TYR A 116 -12.85 16.28 -18.18
C TYR A 116 -11.50 15.67 -17.79
N TYR A 117 -10.68 16.45 -17.10
CA TYR A 117 -9.42 15.99 -16.53
C TYR A 117 -9.60 15.74 -15.04
N THR A 118 -9.20 14.55 -14.58
CA THR A 118 -9.25 14.22 -13.17
C THR A 118 -8.30 15.12 -12.39
N SER A 119 -8.82 15.79 -11.37
CA SER A 119 -8.06 16.73 -10.55
C SER A 119 -7.20 16.01 -9.50
N GLN A 120 -6.21 16.72 -8.96
CA GLN A 120 -5.41 16.20 -7.84
C GLN A 120 -6.29 15.88 -6.62
N GLU A 121 -7.26 16.75 -6.32
CA GLU A 121 -8.18 16.58 -5.20
C GLU A 121 -9.03 15.32 -5.36
N GLU A 122 -9.55 15.04 -6.55
CA GLU A 122 -10.30 13.81 -6.82
C GLU A 122 -9.45 12.55 -6.64
N LEU A 123 -8.18 12.59 -7.07
CA LEU A 123 -7.25 11.48 -6.86
C LEU A 123 -6.98 11.27 -5.37
N ILE A 124 -6.79 12.35 -4.60
CA ILE A 124 -6.58 12.31 -3.15
C ILE A 124 -7.79 11.68 -2.45
N GLU A 125 -9.02 12.09 -2.81
CA GLU A 125 -10.23 11.50 -2.24
C GLU A 125 -10.43 10.03 -2.66
N GLU A 126 -10.11 9.66 -3.90
CA GLU A 126 -10.12 8.25 -4.35
C GLU A 126 -9.12 7.42 -3.56
N ALA A 127 -7.90 7.93 -3.36
CA ALA A 127 -6.86 7.25 -2.60
C ALA A 127 -7.24 7.08 -1.12
N ALA A 128 -7.72 8.15 -0.46
CA ALA A 128 -8.17 8.10 0.93
C ALA A 128 -9.33 7.10 1.12
N SER A 129 -10.30 7.10 0.20
CA SER A 129 -11.40 6.13 0.20
C SER A 129 -10.91 4.70 -0.01
N GLY A 130 -9.94 4.50 -0.91
CA GLY A 130 -9.32 3.20 -1.17
C GLY A 130 -8.54 2.65 0.02
N LEU A 131 -7.80 3.50 0.75
CA LEU A 131 -7.10 3.11 1.97
C LEU A 131 -8.09 2.73 3.09
N ARG A 132 -9.18 3.50 3.25
CA ARG A 132 -10.24 3.16 4.22
C ARG A 132 -10.88 1.81 3.90
N TYR A 133 -11.22 1.56 2.64
CA TYR A 133 -11.77 0.27 2.23
C TYR A 133 -10.78 -0.89 2.44
N ALA A 134 -9.48 -0.65 2.24
CA ALA A 134 -8.45 -1.65 2.57
C ALA A 134 -8.38 -1.93 4.07
N ALA A 135 -8.57 -0.92 4.92
CA ALA A 135 -8.64 -1.10 6.37
C ALA A 135 -9.86 -1.94 6.78
N ASP A 136 -11.05 -1.66 6.23
CA ASP A 136 -12.27 -2.45 6.47
C ASP A 136 -12.08 -3.93 6.07
N LEU A 137 -11.39 -4.18 4.94
CA LEU A 137 -11.08 -5.54 4.51
C LEU A 137 -10.08 -6.22 5.45
N ALA A 138 -9.07 -5.50 5.96
CA ALA A 138 -8.09 -6.04 6.89
C ALA A 138 -8.72 -6.42 8.25
N ASP A 139 -9.65 -5.60 8.75
CA ASP A 139 -10.43 -5.93 9.95
C ASP A 139 -11.32 -7.17 9.75
N ALA A 140 -11.99 -7.27 8.61
CA ALA A 140 -12.77 -8.45 8.26
C ALA A 140 -11.91 -9.72 8.13
N ILE A 141 -10.66 -9.60 7.65
CA ILE A 141 -9.70 -10.70 7.59
C ILE A 141 -9.28 -11.13 8.99
N GLU A 142 -8.95 -10.21 9.90
CA GLU A 142 -8.62 -10.53 11.29
C GLU A 142 -9.77 -11.29 11.96
N THR A 143 -10.99 -10.74 11.86
CA THR A 143 -12.20 -11.35 12.40
C THR A 143 -12.41 -12.76 11.82
N GLY A 144 -12.26 -12.91 10.50
CA GLY A 144 -12.39 -14.21 9.85
C GLY A 144 -11.33 -15.23 10.33
N VAL A 145 -10.09 -14.81 10.57
CA VAL A 145 -9.04 -15.69 11.13
C VAL A 145 -9.37 -16.11 12.56
N LEU A 146 -9.87 -15.19 13.39
CA LEU A 146 -10.27 -15.49 14.78
C LEU A 146 -11.43 -16.50 14.84
N GLU A 147 -12.39 -16.38 13.92
CA GLU A 147 -13.56 -17.24 13.84
C GLU A 147 -13.31 -18.56 13.10
N GLY A 148 -12.15 -18.71 12.45
CA GLY A 148 -11.84 -19.87 11.59
C GLY A 148 -12.58 -19.86 10.24
N SER A 149 -13.09 -18.69 9.83
CA SER A 149 -13.78 -18.49 8.56
C SER A 149 -12.80 -18.40 7.37
N PRO A 150 -13.18 -18.84 6.16
CA PRO A 150 -12.32 -18.72 4.98
C PRO A 150 -12.04 -17.25 4.59
N VAL A 151 -10.78 -16.81 4.69
CA VAL A 151 -10.38 -15.41 4.40
C VAL A 151 -9.79 -15.18 3.01
N HIS A 152 -9.68 -16.23 2.18
CA HIS A 152 -8.95 -16.16 0.90
C HIS A 152 -9.50 -15.09 -0.05
N ARG A 153 -10.83 -15.05 -0.25
CA ARG A 153 -11.48 -14.04 -1.11
C ARG A 153 -11.32 -12.62 -0.56
N MET A 154 -11.22 -12.46 0.76
CA MET A 154 -11.02 -11.15 1.38
C MET A 154 -9.57 -10.67 1.17
N ASN A 155 -8.59 -11.56 1.30
CA ASN A 155 -7.20 -11.26 0.95
C ASN A 155 -7.05 -10.87 -0.53
N GLU A 156 -7.73 -11.57 -1.44
CA GLU A 156 -7.72 -11.23 -2.87
C GLU A 156 -8.27 -9.82 -3.12
N ARG A 157 -9.42 -9.50 -2.51
CA ARG A 157 -10.02 -8.16 -2.58
C ARG A 157 -9.12 -7.09 -1.98
N LEU A 158 -8.48 -7.37 -0.85
CA LEU A 158 -7.53 -6.46 -0.20
C LEU A 158 -6.37 -6.16 -1.13
N GLY A 159 -5.74 -7.20 -1.69
CA GLY A 159 -4.60 -7.02 -2.58
C GLY A 159 -4.95 -6.29 -3.87
N ARG A 160 -6.11 -6.58 -4.49
CA ARG A 160 -6.60 -5.83 -5.67
C ARG A 160 -6.88 -4.37 -5.33
N SER A 161 -7.49 -4.10 -4.16
CA SER A 161 -7.76 -2.74 -3.69
C SER A 161 -6.45 -1.97 -3.50
N LEU A 162 -5.51 -2.52 -2.73
CA LEU A 162 -4.21 -1.89 -2.47
C LEU A 162 -3.37 -1.73 -3.73
N ALA A 163 -3.43 -2.65 -4.70
CA ALA A 163 -2.76 -2.47 -5.98
C ALA A 163 -3.29 -1.23 -6.72
N ARG A 164 -4.62 -1.06 -6.78
CA ARG A 164 -5.23 0.11 -7.42
C ARG A 164 -4.94 1.39 -6.63
N THR A 165 -5.16 1.38 -5.31
CA THR A 165 -4.91 2.52 -4.44
C THR A 165 -3.44 2.94 -4.49
N GLY A 166 -2.50 1.99 -4.49
CA GLY A 166 -1.07 2.25 -4.63
C GLY A 166 -0.71 2.91 -5.97
N LEU A 167 -1.36 2.51 -7.06
CA LEU A 167 -1.20 3.19 -8.35
C LEU A 167 -1.77 4.62 -8.33
N THR A 168 -2.93 4.85 -7.71
CA THR A 168 -3.47 6.21 -7.54
C THR A 168 -2.55 7.08 -6.69
N LEU A 169 -2.03 6.57 -5.58
CA LEU A 169 -1.05 7.26 -4.73
C LEU A 169 0.25 7.58 -5.49
N ALA A 170 0.71 6.69 -6.36
CA ALA A 170 1.88 6.96 -7.21
C ALA A 170 1.64 8.15 -8.16
N VAL A 171 0.43 8.25 -8.74
CA VAL A 171 0.02 9.37 -9.60
C VAL A 171 -0.02 10.69 -8.81
N ILE A 172 -0.53 10.66 -7.57
CA ILE A 172 -0.55 11.82 -6.66
C ILE A 172 0.88 12.27 -6.33
N SER A 173 1.75 11.34 -5.92
CA SER A 173 3.15 11.61 -5.56
C SER A 173 3.92 12.30 -6.69
N GLN A 174 3.71 11.86 -7.93
CA GLN A 174 4.33 12.43 -9.13
C GLN A 174 3.60 13.66 -9.67
N ASN A 175 2.53 14.10 -9.00
CA ASN A 175 1.71 15.25 -9.38
C ASN A 175 1.23 15.20 -10.85
N VAL A 176 0.88 14.01 -11.36
CA VAL A 176 0.57 13.83 -12.79
C VAL A 176 -0.61 14.70 -13.24
N SER A 177 -1.56 14.98 -12.35
CA SER A 177 -2.75 15.79 -12.66
C SER A 177 -2.44 17.27 -12.94
N SER A 178 -1.26 17.78 -12.56
CA SER A 178 -0.83 19.14 -12.90
C SER A 178 -0.39 19.27 -14.36
N GLU A 179 -0.05 18.15 -15.00
CA GLU A 179 0.29 18.10 -16.42
C GLU A 179 -0.97 18.20 -17.28
N ARG A 180 -0.79 18.66 -18.52
CA ARG A 180 -1.87 18.74 -19.52
C ARG A 180 -1.39 18.15 -20.82
N ASP A 181 -1.95 17.01 -21.17
CA ASP A 181 -1.71 16.29 -22.42
C ASP A 181 -3.01 15.62 -22.90
N ASP A 182 -3.00 15.02 -24.08
CA ASP A 182 -4.12 14.22 -24.54
C ASP A 182 -4.36 12.97 -23.66
N MET A 183 -5.48 12.28 -23.88
CA MET A 183 -5.83 11.08 -23.10
C MET A 183 -4.72 10.02 -23.11
N VAL A 184 -4.00 9.86 -24.23
CA VAL A 184 -2.94 8.85 -24.35
C VAL A 184 -1.71 9.28 -23.56
N GLY A 185 -1.32 10.56 -23.66
CA GLY A 185 -0.22 11.17 -22.94
C GLY A 185 -0.43 11.15 -21.43
N MET A 186 -1.58 11.64 -20.96
CA MET A 186 -1.92 11.64 -19.53
C MET A 186 -1.93 10.23 -18.94
N GLN A 187 -2.48 9.26 -19.68
CA GLN A 187 -2.50 7.88 -19.23
C GLN A 187 -1.10 7.23 -19.27
N TYR A 188 -0.24 7.66 -20.19
CA TYR A 188 1.16 7.23 -20.21
C TYR A 188 1.94 7.78 -19.01
N LEU A 189 1.72 9.03 -18.61
CA LEU A 189 2.31 9.61 -17.40
C LEU A 189 1.86 8.85 -16.15
N ALA A 190 0.57 8.54 -16.04
CA ALA A 190 0.05 7.72 -14.94
C ALA A 190 0.69 6.32 -14.91
N TRP A 191 0.89 5.71 -16.09
CA TRP A 191 1.60 4.43 -16.20
C TRP A 191 3.06 4.55 -15.75
N GLN A 192 3.77 5.61 -16.12
CA GLN A 192 5.15 5.86 -15.68
C GLN A 192 5.23 6.05 -14.17
N ALA A 193 4.30 6.80 -13.57
CA ALA A 193 4.22 6.95 -12.12
C ALA A 193 4.05 5.60 -11.40
N GLY A 194 3.14 4.77 -11.89
CA GLY A 194 2.91 3.42 -11.37
C GLY A 194 4.14 2.50 -11.49
N GLN A 195 4.85 2.54 -12.62
CA GLN A 195 6.11 1.80 -12.78
C GLN A 195 7.20 2.32 -11.84
N GLY A 196 7.28 3.64 -11.66
CA GLY A 196 8.21 4.27 -10.72
C GLY A 196 7.98 3.79 -9.29
N ALA A 197 6.73 3.75 -8.83
CA ALA A 197 6.38 3.26 -7.51
C ALA A 197 6.73 1.77 -7.34
N TYR A 198 6.48 0.94 -8.36
CA TYR A 198 6.90 -0.46 -8.33
C TYR A 198 8.42 -0.62 -8.22
N THR A 199 9.19 0.13 -9.01
CA THR A 199 10.66 0.14 -8.93
C THR A 199 11.12 0.54 -7.53
N ARG A 200 10.52 1.58 -6.94
CA ARG A 200 10.82 2.00 -5.56
C ARG A 200 10.50 0.90 -4.54
N THR A 201 9.38 0.19 -4.69
CA THR A 201 9.06 -0.99 -3.86
C THR A 201 10.17 -2.04 -3.95
N VAL A 202 10.66 -2.35 -5.15
CA VAL A 202 11.73 -3.35 -5.34
C VAL A 202 13.06 -2.87 -4.77
N GLU A 203 13.44 -1.62 -5.02
CA GLU A 203 14.66 -1.02 -4.48
C GLU A 203 14.65 -1.02 -2.95
N LEU A 204 13.54 -0.58 -2.35
CA LEU A 204 13.36 -0.61 -0.90
C LEU A 204 13.42 -2.04 -0.37
N SER A 205 12.82 -3.00 -1.08
CA SER A 205 12.91 -4.42 -0.72
C SER A 205 14.35 -4.91 -0.64
N GLY A 206 15.19 -4.50 -1.60
CA GLY A 206 16.62 -4.81 -1.60
C GLY A 206 17.40 -4.16 -0.46
N ARG A 207 16.97 -2.97 0.01
CA ARG A 207 17.60 -2.25 1.12
C ARG A 207 17.23 -2.84 2.49
N ILE A 208 15.95 -3.12 2.72
CA ILE A 208 15.47 -3.59 4.03
C ILE A 208 15.49 -5.12 4.15
N GLY A 209 15.76 -5.84 3.05
CA GLY A 209 15.80 -7.31 3.03
C GLY A 209 14.43 -7.98 3.15
N ALA A 210 13.34 -7.21 3.02
CA ALA A 210 11.97 -7.69 3.00
C ALA A 210 11.13 -6.76 2.13
N ARG A 211 10.07 -7.25 1.50
CA ARG A 211 9.17 -6.39 0.72
C ARG A 211 8.44 -5.45 1.68
N PRO A 212 8.39 -4.13 1.42
CA PRO A 212 7.72 -3.19 2.32
C PRO A 212 6.21 -3.42 2.29
N THR A 213 5.61 -3.69 3.44
CA THR A 213 4.16 -3.93 3.57
C THR A 213 3.56 -3.06 4.64
N ILE A 214 2.29 -2.72 4.49
CA ILE A 214 1.51 -1.98 5.49
C ILE A 214 1.49 -2.71 6.85
N ALA A 215 1.46 -4.04 6.86
CA ALA A 215 1.53 -4.83 8.10
C ALA A 215 2.80 -4.56 8.93
N GLN A 216 3.90 -4.19 8.29
CA GLN A 216 5.15 -3.92 9.00
C GLN A 216 5.08 -2.62 9.82
N LEU A 217 4.18 -1.70 9.49
CA LEU A 217 4.00 -0.47 10.27
C LEU A 217 3.65 -0.76 11.74
N ALA A 218 2.89 -1.84 11.98
CA ALA A 218 2.43 -2.26 13.30
C ALA A 218 3.50 -2.98 14.15
N ASP A 219 4.68 -3.26 13.61
CA ASP A 219 5.76 -3.95 14.31
C ASP A 219 7.02 -3.09 14.27
N GLU A 220 7.36 -2.46 15.39
CA GLU A 220 8.54 -1.59 15.53
C GLU A 220 9.84 -2.31 15.16
N GLN A 221 9.87 -3.64 15.30
CA GLN A 221 11.04 -4.47 14.98
C GLN A 221 11.02 -4.99 13.55
N SER A 222 9.99 -4.67 12.76
CA SER A 222 9.96 -5.02 11.35
C SER A 222 11.06 -4.32 10.56
N PRO A 223 11.49 -4.90 9.42
CA PRO A 223 12.46 -4.25 8.54
C PRO A 223 12.04 -2.85 8.10
N LEU A 224 10.77 -2.66 7.73
CA LEU A 224 10.26 -1.34 7.31
C LEU A 224 10.24 -0.32 8.46
N ARG A 225 9.73 -0.67 9.66
CA ARG A 225 9.71 0.28 10.78
C ARG A 225 11.10 0.64 11.25
N ARG A 226 12.02 -0.33 11.33
CA ARG A 226 13.42 -0.04 11.64
C ARG A 226 14.05 0.89 10.61
N TYR A 227 13.81 0.64 9.32
CA TYR A 227 14.28 1.54 8.27
C TYR A 227 13.75 2.97 8.46
N MET A 228 12.47 3.15 8.77
CA MET A 228 11.89 4.47 9.04
C MET A 228 12.50 5.14 10.28
N ASN A 229 12.79 4.38 11.32
CA ASN A 229 13.34 4.91 12.57
C ASN A 229 14.84 5.26 12.44
N ASP A 230 15.58 4.50 11.64
CA ASP A 230 17.03 4.62 11.48
C ASP A 230 17.43 5.57 10.33
N ASP A 231 16.55 5.79 9.35
CA ASP A 231 16.76 6.67 8.19
C ASP A 231 15.81 7.89 8.24
N PRO A 232 16.28 9.07 8.70
CA PRO A 232 15.46 10.27 8.81
C PRO A 232 15.03 10.85 7.45
N ASP A 233 15.63 10.39 6.35
CA ASP A 233 15.28 10.82 4.99
C ASP A 233 14.25 9.88 4.33
N SER A 234 13.77 8.87 5.05
CA SER A 234 12.82 7.88 4.51
C SER A 234 11.44 8.47 4.19
N VAL A 235 10.97 9.44 4.97
CA VAL A 235 9.80 10.32 4.78
C VAL A 235 10.01 11.60 5.61
N SER A 236 9.29 12.71 5.34
CA SER A 236 9.35 13.88 6.23
C SER A 236 9.03 13.53 7.68
N ASP A 237 9.60 14.28 8.61
CA ASP A 237 9.39 14.12 10.06
C ASP A 237 7.90 14.25 10.44
N ASP A 238 7.15 15.14 9.78
CA ASP A 238 5.72 15.30 10.03
C ASP A 238 4.91 14.06 9.56
N VAL A 239 5.22 13.53 8.37
CA VAL A 239 4.59 12.31 7.85
C VAL A 239 4.95 11.10 8.72
N TYR A 240 6.23 10.96 9.08
CA TYR A 240 6.72 9.92 9.98
C TYR A 240 5.96 9.95 11.31
N ARG A 241 5.98 11.08 12.01
CA ARG A 241 5.39 11.23 13.34
C ARG A 241 3.92 10.89 13.35
N LEU A 242 3.18 11.29 12.32
CA LEU A 242 1.77 10.99 12.23
C LEU A 242 1.52 9.49 11.99
N ILE A 243 2.29 8.85 11.09
CA ILE A 243 2.19 7.40 10.88
C ILE A 243 2.47 6.66 12.21
N VAL A 244 3.52 7.04 12.91
CA VAL A 244 3.87 6.46 14.22
C VAL A 244 2.75 6.66 15.23
N TYR A 245 2.24 7.88 15.36
CA TYR A 245 1.14 8.20 16.27
C TYR A 245 -0.11 7.35 16.00
N GLU A 246 -0.50 7.20 14.73
CA GLU A 246 -1.68 6.42 14.35
C GLU A 246 -1.49 4.91 14.56
N VAL A 247 -0.26 4.39 14.49
CA VAL A 247 0.05 3.00 14.86
C VAL A 247 0.01 2.81 16.37
N GLU A 248 0.68 3.69 17.11
CA GLU A 248 0.81 3.59 18.57
C GLU A 248 -0.54 3.78 19.28
N SER A 249 -1.42 4.64 18.75
CA SER A 249 -2.77 4.83 19.28
C SER A 249 -3.68 3.59 19.15
N GLN A 250 -3.30 2.64 18.30
CA GLN A 250 -4.03 1.38 18.07
C GLN A 250 -3.39 0.17 18.74
N THR A 251 -2.19 0.34 19.29
CA THR A 251 -1.46 -0.73 19.98
C THR A 251 -1.76 -0.64 21.48
N PRO A 252 -2.19 -1.73 22.13
CA PRO A 252 -2.58 -1.72 23.55
C PRO A 252 -1.41 -1.52 24.53
#